data_AF-A0A1S8BMA6-F1
#
_entry.id   AF-A0A1S8BMA6-F1
#
_cell.length_a   1.000
_cell.length_b   1.000
_cell.length_c   1.000
_cell.angle_alpha   90.00
_cell.angle_beta   90.00
_cell.angle_gamma   90.00
#
_symmetry.space_group_name_H-M   'P 1'
#
loop_
_entity.id
_entity.type
_entity.pdbx_description
1 polymer ?
#
loop_
_entity_poly.entity_id
_entity_poly.type
_entity_poly.pdbx_seq_one_letter_code
_entity_poly.pdbx_strand_id
1 'polypeptide(L)'
;MDDVEGSGSEDEGDGTSATDLSDEDDEDEDMEDAAPKSGGIDRAELRKIMSEEQKTVTATISEAAKADAEKGRAVKAQRKTFDALLNTRIRLQKAIVSTNSFASPQVQVPDAESLNDPVRAAEEAACNLWNSLNDLRESLHTARTGDKRKRVEISTTTPSDEVWSYMQSYESETLPHRQSVLEKWSAKARGQSTMPTKGRLTNTTEQTIVDVLSSQLADPTRLVQKTRTARSCAPLQAGTESADIFDDADFYGLLLKELLERRSEESQTGALAGMSFNNVPITSHWQAAREAKTHRANVDVRASKGRKMRYTVHEKLQNYMAPEDRNGWQDRQADELFSSLFGQRNALAEEEVEDRDSDEEDLGEQGLMLFGGKK
;
A
#
# COMPACT_ATOMS: atom_id res chain seq x y z
N MET A 1 -33.18 9.01 -39.24
CA MET A 1 -32.28 9.64 -40.22
C MET A 1 -31.17 10.31 -39.43
N ASP A 2 -30.01 9.75 -39.18
CA ASP A 2 -29.37 8.44 -39.44
C ASP A 2 -28.27 8.37 -38.35
N ASP A 3 -28.29 7.40 -37.43
CA ASP A 3 -27.56 6.12 -37.48
C ASP A 3 -26.20 6.15 -38.19
N VAL A 4 -25.11 6.15 -37.42
CA VAL A 4 -23.92 5.30 -37.63
C VAL A 4 -23.24 5.04 -36.28
N GLU A 5 -23.43 3.84 -35.74
CA GLU A 5 -22.58 3.22 -34.72
C GLU A 5 -21.27 2.75 -35.37
N GLY A 6 -20.14 3.09 -34.75
CA GLY A 6 -18.80 2.62 -35.13
C GLY A 6 -18.16 1.85 -33.98
N SER A 7 -18.38 0.53 -33.98
CA SER A 7 -17.72 -0.46 -33.13
C SER A 7 -16.22 -0.53 -33.42
N GLY A 8 -15.38 -0.29 -32.40
CA GLY A 8 -13.92 -0.47 -32.46
C GLY A 8 -13.44 -1.31 -31.28
N SER A 9 -13.46 -2.63 -31.45
CA SER A 9 -12.83 -3.59 -30.54
C SER A 9 -11.33 -3.64 -30.81
N GLU A 10 -10.52 -3.07 -29.92
CA GLU A 10 -9.06 -3.22 -29.97
C GLU A 10 -8.65 -4.43 -29.11
N ASP A 11 -8.55 -5.56 -29.81
CA ASP A 11 -7.92 -6.80 -29.37
C ASP A 11 -6.40 -6.63 -29.45
N GLU A 12 -5.77 -6.22 -28.34
CA GLU A 12 -4.31 -6.17 -28.26
C GLU A 12 -3.75 -7.58 -27.98
N GLY A 13 -3.58 -8.33 -29.06
CA GLY A 13 -2.77 -9.54 -29.11
C GLY A 13 -1.28 -9.21 -28.94
N ASP A 14 -0.79 -9.28 -27.71
CA ASP A 14 0.64 -9.28 -27.38
C ASP A 14 1.28 -10.61 -27.85
N GLY A 15 1.60 -10.66 -29.13
CA GLY A 15 2.38 -11.71 -29.76
C GLY A 15 3.86 -11.52 -29.45
N THR A 16 4.30 -12.04 -28.30
CA THR A 16 5.74 -12.13 -28.03
C THR A 16 6.35 -13.22 -28.91
N SER A 17 7.11 -12.75 -29.91
CA SER A 17 8.06 -13.48 -30.75
C SER A 17 8.81 -14.55 -29.96
N ALA A 18 8.60 -15.81 -30.32
CA ALA A 18 9.47 -16.90 -29.93
C ALA A 18 9.54 -17.92 -31.08
N THR A 19 10.74 -18.03 -31.63
CA THR A 19 11.25 -19.11 -32.48
C THR A 19 10.61 -19.23 -33.86
N ASP A 20 11.00 -18.29 -34.73
CA ASP A 20 11.20 -18.54 -36.16
C ASP A 20 12.29 -19.62 -36.29
N LEU A 21 11.87 -20.88 -36.34
CA LEU A 21 12.72 -21.96 -36.84
C LEU A 21 12.55 -21.91 -38.36
N SER A 22 13.36 -21.06 -38.98
CA SER A 22 13.59 -21.08 -40.41
C SER A 22 14.03 -22.49 -40.77
N ASP A 23 13.15 -23.17 -41.48
CA ASP A 23 13.41 -24.37 -42.27
C ASP A 23 14.50 -23.98 -43.27
N GLU A 24 15.76 -24.23 -42.92
CA GLU A 24 16.85 -24.17 -43.90
C GLU A 24 16.65 -25.38 -44.80
N ASP A 25 16.12 -25.11 -46.00
CA ASP A 25 16.11 -26.01 -47.14
C ASP A 25 17.47 -26.70 -47.26
N ASP A 26 17.53 -27.98 -46.90
CA ASP A 26 18.64 -28.87 -47.22
C ASP A 26 18.67 -28.99 -48.76
N GLU A 27 19.55 -28.24 -49.40
CA GLU A 27 19.87 -28.37 -50.81
C GLU A 27 20.34 -29.81 -51.09
N ASP A 28 19.50 -30.56 -51.83
CA ASP A 28 19.80 -31.88 -52.36
C ASP A 28 21.03 -31.81 -53.30
N GLU A 29 22.23 -32.05 -52.76
CA GLU A 29 23.39 -32.40 -53.59
C GLU A 29 23.32 -33.88 -53.97
N ASP A 30 22.89 -34.13 -55.21
CA ASP A 30 22.99 -35.40 -55.93
C ASP A 30 24.42 -35.95 -55.90
N MET A 31 24.68 -36.90 -55.00
CA MET A 31 25.81 -37.83 -55.13
C MET A 31 25.29 -39.22 -55.50
N GLU A 32 25.30 -39.48 -56.81
CA GLU A 32 25.36 -40.85 -57.34
C GLU A 32 26.70 -41.47 -56.95
N ASP A 33 26.72 -42.43 -56.01
CA ASP A 33 27.64 -43.56 -56.16
C ASP A 33 27.21 -44.83 -55.42
N ALA A 34 27.71 -45.93 -55.98
CA ALA A 34 27.27 -47.31 -55.91
C ALA A 34 27.10 -47.97 -54.53
N ALA A 35 26.15 -48.91 -54.49
CA ALA A 35 25.93 -49.86 -53.39
C ALA A 35 27.17 -50.73 -53.07
N PRO A 36 27.27 -51.25 -51.83
CA PRO A 36 26.87 -52.66 -51.67
C PRO A 36 26.08 -52.98 -50.38
N LYS A 37 25.40 -54.13 -50.44
CA LYS A 37 24.49 -54.71 -49.45
C LYS A 37 25.14 -55.01 -48.09
N SER A 38 24.47 -54.68 -46.98
CA SER A 38 24.43 -55.52 -45.76
C SER A 38 23.23 -55.14 -44.90
N GLY A 39 22.63 -56.10 -44.18
CA GLY A 39 21.38 -55.97 -43.44
C GLY A 39 21.44 -55.03 -42.23
N GLY A 40 21.46 -53.73 -42.49
CA GLY A 40 21.28 -52.65 -41.53
C GLY A 40 19.89 -52.05 -41.67
N ILE A 41 19.32 -51.67 -40.52
CA ILE A 41 18.01 -51.04 -40.35
C ILE A 41 17.71 -50.04 -41.48
N ASP A 42 16.51 -50.12 -42.04
CA ASP A 42 16.09 -49.35 -43.20
C ASP A 42 16.24 -47.84 -42.90
N ARG A 43 17.18 -47.18 -43.60
CA ARG A 43 17.57 -45.78 -43.32
C ARG A 43 16.38 -44.82 -43.45
N ALA A 44 15.40 -45.17 -44.27
CA ALA A 44 14.14 -44.44 -44.41
C ALA A 44 13.23 -44.60 -43.19
N GLU A 45 13.18 -45.79 -42.60
CA GLU A 45 12.43 -46.08 -41.37
C GLU A 45 13.08 -45.37 -40.17
N LEU A 46 14.42 -45.32 -40.11
CA LEU A 46 15.15 -44.56 -39.10
C LEU A 46 14.89 -43.05 -39.18
N ARG A 47 14.88 -42.46 -40.40
CA ARG A 47 14.53 -41.05 -40.63
C ARG A 47 13.09 -40.74 -40.22
N LYS A 48 12.16 -41.65 -40.51
CA LYS A 48 10.75 -41.51 -40.12
C LYS A 48 10.59 -41.52 -38.59
N ILE A 49 11.22 -42.46 -37.90
CA ILE A 49 11.23 -42.55 -36.44
C ILE A 49 11.82 -41.27 -35.83
N MET A 50 12.96 -40.77 -36.33
CA MET A 50 13.55 -39.52 -35.84
C MET A 50 12.63 -38.30 -36.06
N SER A 51 11.93 -38.22 -37.19
CA SER A 51 10.99 -37.12 -37.46
C SER A 51 9.74 -37.17 -36.57
N GLU A 52 9.26 -38.36 -36.24
CA GLU A 52 8.14 -38.56 -35.32
C GLU A 52 8.57 -38.25 -33.88
N GLU A 53 9.75 -38.69 -33.46
CA GLU A 53 10.34 -38.35 -32.16
C GLU A 53 10.56 -36.82 -32.05
N GLN A 54 11.10 -36.16 -33.07
CA GLN A 54 11.30 -34.71 -33.07
C GLN A 54 9.97 -33.96 -32.98
N LYS A 55 8.91 -34.42 -33.66
CA LYS A 55 7.54 -33.88 -33.51
C LYS A 55 6.97 -34.08 -32.12
N THR A 56 7.20 -35.24 -31.50
CA THR A 56 6.75 -35.46 -30.11
C THR A 56 7.49 -34.57 -29.12
N VAL A 57 8.81 -34.39 -29.30
CA VAL A 57 9.62 -33.50 -28.45
C VAL A 57 9.16 -32.05 -28.61
N THR A 58 8.97 -31.54 -29.83
CA THR A 58 8.47 -30.17 -30.04
C THR A 58 7.06 -29.98 -29.50
N ALA A 59 6.17 -30.96 -29.64
CA ALA A 59 4.84 -30.93 -29.03
C ALA A 59 4.90 -30.85 -27.50
N THR A 60 5.76 -31.65 -26.85
CA THR A 60 5.93 -31.61 -25.39
C THR A 60 6.52 -30.29 -24.90
N ILE A 61 7.45 -29.68 -25.65
CA ILE A 61 8.01 -28.35 -25.34
C ILE A 61 6.93 -27.28 -25.49
N SER A 62 6.12 -27.34 -26.54
CA SER A 62 5.00 -26.41 -26.74
C SER A 62 3.94 -26.52 -25.64
N GLU A 63 3.59 -27.74 -25.25
CA GLU A 63 2.66 -27.99 -24.14
C GLU A 63 3.22 -27.48 -22.81
N ALA A 64 4.51 -27.71 -22.54
CA ALA A 64 5.19 -27.18 -21.35
C ALA A 64 5.20 -25.64 -21.33
N ALA A 65 5.48 -24.99 -22.48
CA ALA A 65 5.44 -23.53 -22.59
C ALA A 65 4.02 -22.98 -22.35
N LYS A 66 3.00 -23.65 -22.88
CA LYS A 66 1.59 -23.28 -22.63
C LYS A 66 1.22 -23.43 -21.15
N ALA A 67 1.63 -24.52 -20.50
CA ALA A 67 1.40 -24.75 -19.08
C ALA A 67 2.10 -23.70 -18.21
N ASP A 68 3.32 -23.29 -18.56
CA ASP A 68 4.03 -22.23 -17.86
C ASP A 68 3.40 -20.85 -18.07
N ALA A 69 2.89 -20.56 -19.27
CA ALA A 69 2.11 -19.35 -19.53
C ALA A 69 0.81 -19.31 -18.71
N GLU A 70 0.08 -20.42 -18.63
CA GLU A 70 -1.12 -20.57 -17.81
C GLU A 70 -0.81 -20.37 -16.32
N LYS A 71 0.27 -20.97 -15.83
CA LYS A 71 0.77 -20.76 -14.47
C LYS A 71 1.14 -19.30 -14.22
N GLY A 72 1.77 -18.63 -15.18
CA GLY A 72 2.05 -17.20 -15.11
C GLY A 72 0.78 -16.36 -14.97
N ARG A 73 -0.24 -16.64 -15.79
CA ARG A 73 -1.56 -15.99 -15.68
C ARG A 73 -2.22 -16.24 -14.33
N ALA A 74 -2.18 -17.48 -13.82
CA ALA A 74 -2.71 -17.82 -12.52
C ALA A 74 -2.00 -17.07 -11.38
N VAL A 75 -0.67 -16.93 -11.43
CA VAL A 75 0.10 -16.16 -10.44
C VAL A 75 -0.27 -14.67 -10.50
N LYS A 76 -0.43 -14.09 -11.69
CA LYS A 76 -0.89 -12.70 -11.85
C LYS A 76 -2.28 -12.50 -11.21
N ALA A 77 -3.22 -13.41 -11.46
CA ALA A 77 -4.55 -13.37 -10.86
C ALA A 77 -4.50 -13.50 -9.32
N GLN A 78 -3.71 -14.44 -8.78
CA GLN A 78 -3.54 -14.61 -7.34
C GLN A 78 -2.97 -13.34 -6.67
N ARG A 79 -1.97 -12.71 -7.28
CA ARG A 79 -1.41 -11.44 -6.79
C ARG A 79 -2.46 -10.34 -6.79
N LYS A 80 -3.21 -10.19 -7.88
CA LYS A 80 -4.30 -9.20 -7.98
C LYS A 80 -5.34 -9.39 -6.86
N THR A 81 -5.77 -10.64 -6.62
CA THR A 81 -6.72 -10.95 -5.53
C THR A 81 -6.12 -10.65 -4.16
N PHE A 82 -4.86 -11.03 -3.92
CA PHE A 82 -4.16 -10.74 -2.67
C PHE A 82 -4.06 -9.24 -2.41
N ASP A 83 -3.68 -8.46 -3.43
CA ASP A 83 -3.57 -7.01 -3.31
C ASP A 83 -4.92 -6.35 -3.04
N ALA A 84 -6.00 -6.82 -3.67
CA ALA A 84 -7.35 -6.35 -3.37
C ALA A 84 -7.73 -6.61 -1.90
N LEU A 85 -7.48 -7.81 -1.39
CA LEU A 85 -7.73 -8.16 0.03
C LEU A 85 -6.89 -7.33 0.99
N LEU A 86 -5.61 -7.13 0.68
CA LEU A 86 -4.70 -6.29 1.46
C LEU A 86 -5.21 -4.84 1.52
N ASN A 87 -5.62 -4.26 0.39
CA ASN A 87 -6.19 -2.92 0.37
C ASN A 87 -7.49 -2.81 1.17
N THR A 88 -8.39 -3.78 1.06
CA THR A 88 -9.60 -3.84 1.90
C THR A 88 -9.24 -3.85 3.37
N ARG A 89 -8.27 -4.69 3.79
CA ARG A 89 -7.78 -4.71 5.17
C ARG A 89 -7.19 -3.37 5.60
N ILE A 90 -6.36 -2.72 4.78
CA ILE A 90 -5.78 -1.41 5.11
C ILE A 90 -6.87 -0.35 5.28
N ARG A 91 -7.92 -0.35 4.43
CA ARG A 91 -9.06 0.59 4.54
C ARG A 91 -9.90 0.36 5.78
N LEU A 92 -10.11 -0.90 6.18
CA LEU A 92 -10.85 -1.27 7.40
C LEU A 92 -10.19 -0.73 8.68
N GLN A 93 -8.92 -0.35 8.64
CA GLN A 93 -8.23 0.20 9.81
C GLN A 93 -8.95 1.43 10.39
N LYS A 94 -9.48 2.31 9.54
CA LYS A 94 -10.21 3.50 9.98
C LYS A 94 -11.54 3.10 10.64
N ALA A 95 -12.22 2.09 10.10
CA ALA A 95 -13.45 1.57 10.71
C ALA A 95 -13.18 1.02 12.10
N ILE A 96 -12.11 0.22 12.28
CA ILE A 96 -11.70 -0.30 13.61
C ILE A 96 -11.45 0.85 14.59
N VAL A 97 -10.73 1.90 14.18
CA VAL A 97 -10.43 3.06 15.04
C VAL A 97 -11.71 3.80 15.43
N SER A 98 -12.62 4.01 14.48
CA SER A 98 -13.92 4.62 14.76
C SER A 98 -14.76 3.76 15.70
N THR A 99 -14.82 2.43 15.48
CA THR A 99 -15.57 1.51 16.33
C THR A 99 -15.04 1.50 17.77
N ASN A 100 -13.71 1.42 17.94
CA ASN A 100 -13.09 1.48 19.27
C ASN A 100 -13.38 2.82 19.98
N SER A 101 -13.57 3.91 19.24
CA SER A 101 -13.86 5.22 19.84
C SER A 101 -15.20 5.27 20.56
N PHE A 102 -16.18 4.43 20.19
CA PHE A 102 -17.47 4.35 20.89
C PHE A 102 -17.36 3.84 22.34
N ALA A 103 -16.32 3.06 22.65
CA ALA A 103 -16.04 2.64 24.02
C ALA A 103 -15.42 3.75 24.87
N SER A 104 -15.15 4.93 24.30
CA SER A 104 -14.51 6.04 25.01
C SER A 104 -15.54 6.88 25.75
N PRO A 105 -15.36 7.15 27.06
CA PRO A 105 -16.23 8.06 27.80
C PRO A 105 -16.14 9.52 27.31
N GLN A 106 -15.14 9.84 26.48
CA GLN A 106 -14.96 11.18 25.90
C GLN A 106 -15.89 11.43 24.71
N VAL A 107 -16.48 10.38 24.12
CA VAL A 107 -17.36 10.51 22.97
C VAL A 107 -18.79 10.70 23.45
N GLN A 108 -19.37 11.87 23.18
CA GLN A 108 -20.79 12.10 23.39
C GLN A 108 -21.56 11.45 22.24
N VAL A 109 -22.42 10.48 22.55
CA VAL A 109 -23.28 9.83 21.57
C VAL A 109 -24.43 10.79 21.24
N PRO A 110 -24.62 11.19 19.97
CA PRO A 110 -25.76 11.99 19.54
C PRO A 110 -27.10 11.31 19.84
N ASP A 111 -28.18 12.08 19.76
CA ASP A 111 -29.52 11.55 20.03
C ASP A 111 -29.89 10.41 19.07
N ALA A 112 -30.50 9.35 19.58
CA ALA A 112 -30.65 8.07 18.89
C ALA A 112 -31.41 8.19 17.55
N GLU A 113 -32.38 9.11 17.47
CA GLU A 113 -33.17 9.35 16.26
C GLU A 113 -32.31 9.87 15.09
N SER A 114 -31.27 10.66 15.38
CA SER A 114 -30.37 11.22 14.36
C SER A 114 -29.36 10.21 13.80
N LEU A 115 -29.19 9.08 14.48
CA LEU A 115 -28.21 8.05 14.14
C LEU A 115 -28.80 6.89 13.33
N ASN A 116 -30.12 6.76 13.23
CA ASN A 116 -30.78 5.63 12.58
C ASN A 116 -30.33 5.43 11.12
N ASP A 117 -30.29 6.50 10.31
CA ASP A 117 -29.88 6.40 8.91
C ASP A 117 -28.39 6.07 8.74
N PRO A 118 -27.44 6.77 9.42
CA PRO A 118 -26.02 6.38 9.39
C PRO A 118 -25.74 4.96 9.88
N VAL A 119 -26.43 4.52 10.95
CA VAL A 119 -26.28 3.16 11.50
C VAL A 119 -26.76 2.13 10.49
N ARG A 120 -27.97 2.31 9.93
CA ARG A 120 -28.51 1.41 8.92
C ARG A 120 -27.61 1.34 7.68
N ALA A 121 -27.10 2.48 7.21
CA ALA A 121 -26.16 2.51 6.09
C ALA A 121 -24.85 1.76 6.40
N ALA A 122 -24.34 1.88 7.62
CA ALA A 122 -23.16 1.15 8.07
C ALA A 122 -23.42 -0.37 8.17
N GLU A 123 -24.57 -0.79 8.68
CA GLU A 123 -25.01 -2.19 8.73
C GLU A 123 -25.16 -2.80 7.33
N GLU A 124 -25.82 -2.10 6.41
CA GLU A 124 -25.95 -2.52 5.01
C GLU A 124 -24.58 -2.65 4.35
N ALA A 125 -23.68 -1.68 4.54
CA ALA A 125 -22.31 -1.74 4.02
C ALA A 125 -21.51 -2.91 4.60
N ALA A 126 -21.67 -3.22 5.90
CA ALA A 126 -21.02 -4.36 6.54
C ALA A 126 -21.54 -5.70 5.99
N CYS A 127 -22.86 -5.84 5.81
CA CYS A 127 -23.46 -7.03 5.20
C CYS A 127 -23.00 -7.23 3.75
N ASN A 128 -22.96 -6.14 2.97
CA ASN A 128 -22.48 -6.18 1.58
C ASN A 128 -21.01 -6.60 1.48
N LEU A 129 -20.15 -6.06 2.35
CA LEU A 129 -18.74 -6.45 2.40
C LEU A 129 -18.61 -7.93 2.78
N TRP A 130 -19.36 -8.39 3.78
CA TRP A 130 -19.36 -9.78 4.21
C TRP A 130 -19.76 -10.72 3.07
N ASN A 131 -20.89 -10.45 2.41
CA ASN A 131 -21.37 -11.25 1.29
C ASN A 131 -20.36 -11.27 0.14
N SER A 132 -19.74 -10.12 -0.17
CA SER A 132 -18.69 -10.05 -1.19
C SER A 132 -17.47 -10.93 -0.86
N LEU A 133 -17.06 -10.98 0.42
CA LEU A 133 -15.97 -11.86 0.87
C LEU A 133 -16.38 -13.34 0.83
N ASN A 134 -17.63 -13.66 1.15
CA ASN A 134 -18.17 -15.01 1.03
C ASN A 134 -18.27 -15.46 -0.43
N ASP A 135 -18.69 -14.59 -1.34
CA ASP A 135 -18.74 -14.89 -2.78
C ASP A 135 -17.34 -15.23 -3.32
N LEU A 136 -16.31 -14.48 -2.88
CA LEU A 136 -14.92 -14.82 -3.19
C LEU A 136 -14.52 -16.19 -2.63
N ARG A 137 -14.86 -16.47 -1.38
CA ARG A 137 -14.58 -17.76 -0.72
C ARG A 137 -15.24 -18.94 -1.42
N GLU A 138 -16.49 -18.78 -1.84
CA GLU A 138 -17.25 -19.80 -2.58
C GLU A 138 -16.71 -19.98 -3.99
N SER A 139 -16.34 -18.89 -4.67
CA SER A 139 -15.68 -18.94 -5.98
C SER A 139 -14.37 -19.73 -5.91
N LEU A 140 -13.52 -19.43 -4.92
CA LEU A 140 -12.26 -20.16 -4.70
C LEU A 140 -12.48 -21.62 -4.33
N HIS A 141 -13.50 -21.91 -3.52
CA HIS A 141 -13.87 -23.28 -3.17
C HIS A 141 -14.32 -24.07 -4.40
N THR A 142 -15.26 -23.51 -5.17
CA THR A 142 -15.82 -24.14 -6.37
C THR A 142 -14.75 -24.37 -7.43
N ALA A 143 -13.85 -23.40 -7.63
CA ALA A 143 -12.73 -23.55 -8.55
C ALA A 143 -11.77 -24.69 -8.15
N ARG A 144 -11.71 -25.03 -6.86
CA ARG A 144 -10.86 -26.09 -6.33
C ARG A 144 -11.52 -27.46 -6.36
N THR A 145 -12.78 -27.58 -5.94
CA THR A 145 -13.45 -28.89 -5.77
C THR A 145 -14.40 -29.24 -6.92
N GLY A 146 -14.83 -28.26 -7.71
CA GLY A 146 -15.95 -28.41 -8.64
C GLY A 146 -17.33 -28.36 -7.95
N ASP A 147 -17.37 -28.44 -6.62
CA ASP A 147 -18.61 -28.45 -5.85
C ASP A 147 -19.06 -27.03 -5.49
N LYS A 148 -20.31 -26.72 -5.85
CA LYS A 148 -20.99 -25.50 -5.43
C LYS A 148 -21.51 -25.68 -4.01
N ARG A 149 -21.07 -24.82 -3.09
CA ARG A 149 -21.62 -24.76 -1.73
C ARG A 149 -22.92 -23.97 -1.72
N LYS A 150 -23.82 -24.26 -0.77
CA LYS A 150 -25.01 -23.44 -0.54
C LYS A 150 -24.59 -22.09 0.05
N ARG A 151 -24.83 -21.02 -0.72
CA ARG A 151 -24.64 -19.63 -0.28
C ARG A 151 -25.59 -19.30 0.85
N VAL A 152 -25.05 -18.71 1.91
CA VAL A 152 -25.84 -18.07 2.97
C VAL A 152 -25.65 -16.58 2.81
N GLU A 153 -26.70 -15.91 2.33
CA GLU A 153 -26.72 -14.47 2.16
C GLU A 153 -27.09 -13.82 3.49
N ILE A 154 -26.19 -12.96 3.97
CA ILE A 154 -26.36 -12.27 5.25
C ILE A 154 -27.01 -10.93 5.00
N SER A 155 -28.10 -10.67 5.70
CA SER A 155 -28.84 -9.41 5.69
C SER A 155 -28.74 -8.71 7.06
N THR A 156 -29.18 -7.46 7.12
CA THR A 156 -29.29 -6.68 8.37
C THR A 156 -30.23 -7.32 9.41
N THR A 157 -31.11 -8.22 8.99
CA THR A 157 -32.01 -8.97 9.89
C THR A 157 -31.40 -10.27 10.42
N THR A 158 -30.21 -10.64 9.95
CA THR A 158 -29.55 -11.89 10.34
C THR A 158 -28.87 -11.71 11.72
N PRO A 159 -29.21 -12.51 12.73
CA PRO A 159 -28.59 -12.39 14.06
C PRO A 159 -27.07 -12.61 14.02
N SER A 160 -26.30 -11.81 14.76
CA SER A 160 -24.83 -11.91 14.79
C SER A 160 -24.31 -13.30 15.19
N ASP A 161 -25.03 -14.02 16.06
CA ASP A 161 -24.68 -15.38 16.47
C ASP A 161 -24.78 -16.38 15.31
N GLU A 162 -25.74 -16.18 14.40
CA GLU A 162 -25.90 -16.99 13.19
C GLU A 162 -24.77 -16.69 12.19
N VAL A 163 -24.45 -15.40 11.99
CA VAL A 163 -23.31 -14.96 11.17
C VAL A 163 -22.00 -15.60 11.66
N TRP A 164 -21.78 -15.58 12.98
CA TRP A 164 -20.61 -16.15 13.61
C TRP A 164 -20.55 -17.67 13.48
N SER A 165 -21.67 -18.36 13.72
CA SER A 165 -21.76 -19.81 13.57
C SER A 165 -21.46 -20.26 12.13
N TYR A 166 -21.96 -19.53 11.13
CA TYR A 166 -21.62 -19.77 9.73
C TYR A 166 -20.12 -19.63 9.48
N MET A 167 -19.50 -18.54 9.95
CA MET A 167 -18.05 -18.32 9.81
C MET A 167 -17.24 -19.45 10.45
N GLN A 168 -17.60 -19.87 11.66
CA GLN A 168 -16.91 -20.96 12.35
C GLN A 168 -17.03 -22.30 11.61
N SER A 169 -18.22 -22.61 11.08
CA SER A 169 -18.42 -23.83 10.30
C SER A 169 -17.54 -23.86 9.05
N TYR A 170 -17.52 -22.77 8.27
CA TYR A 170 -16.69 -22.62 7.09
C TYR A 170 -15.19 -22.73 7.42
N GLU A 171 -14.76 -22.07 8.48
CA GLU A 171 -13.38 -22.10 8.95
C GLU A 171 -12.95 -23.52 9.35
N SER A 172 -13.79 -24.24 10.09
CA SER A 172 -13.48 -25.60 10.56
C SER A 172 -13.27 -26.59 9.40
N GLU A 173 -14.08 -26.47 8.34
CA GLU A 173 -13.99 -27.35 7.17
C GLU A 173 -12.81 -27.00 6.26
N THR A 174 -12.43 -25.72 6.19
CA THR A 174 -11.33 -25.26 5.33
C THR A 174 -9.95 -25.35 5.99
N LEU A 175 -9.90 -25.43 7.33
CA LEU A 175 -8.68 -25.48 8.11
C LEU A 175 -7.70 -26.58 7.66
N PRO A 176 -8.09 -27.86 7.45
CA PRO A 176 -7.15 -28.92 7.06
C PRO A 176 -6.50 -28.63 5.70
N HIS A 177 -7.30 -28.13 4.75
CA HIS A 177 -6.79 -27.74 3.44
C HIS A 177 -5.80 -26.58 3.55
N ARG A 178 -6.13 -25.55 4.34
CA ARG A 178 -5.24 -24.40 4.56
C ARG A 178 -3.92 -24.82 5.20
N GLN A 179 -3.94 -25.70 6.20
CA GLN A 179 -2.73 -26.25 6.82
C GLN A 179 -1.87 -27.00 5.80
N SER A 180 -2.46 -27.87 5.00
CA SER A 180 -1.75 -28.60 3.93
C SER A 180 -1.10 -27.66 2.91
N VAL A 181 -1.81 -26.60 2.50
CA VAL A 181 -1.27 -25.58 1.57
C VAL A 181 -0.12 -24.81 2.21
N LEU A 182 -0.26 -24.39 3.47
CA LEU A 182 0.81 -23.68 4.20
C LEU A 182 2.06 -24.54 4.34
N GLU A 183 1.92 -25.81 4.72
CA GLU A 183 3.04 -26.74 4.82
C GLU A 183 3.75 -26.90 3.48
N LYS A 184 3.01 -27.17 2.40
CA LYS A 184 3.54 -27.31 1.04
C LYS A 184 4.38 -26.10 0.63
N TRP A 185 3.84 -24.88 0.81
CA TRP A 185 4.54 -23.67 0.39
C TRP A 185 5.69 -23.30 1.34
N SER A 186 5.56 -23.55 2.64
CA SER A 186 6.66 -23.34 3.59
C SER A 186 7.85 -24.26 3.32
N ALA A 187 7.60 -25.53 2.98
CA ALA A 187 8.64 -26.48 2.60
C ALA A 187 9.33 -26.06 1.31
N LYS A 188 8.55 -25.64 0.30
CA LYS A 188 9.09 -25.15 -0.97
C LYS A 188 9.92 -23.88 -0.81
N ALA A 189 9.49 -22.94 0.02
CA ALA A 189 10.23 -21.72 0.30
C ALA A 189 11.55 -21.98 1.04
N ARG A 190 11.56 -22.93 2.00
CA ARG A 190 12.80 -23.37 2.69
C ARG A 190 13.81 -23.98 1.72
N GLY A 191 13.35 -24.84 0.80
CA GLY A 191 14.21 -25.50 -0.19
C GLY A 191 14.85 -24.57 -1.23
N GLN A 192 14.37 -23.33 -1.35
CA GLN A 192 14.88 -22.33 -2.30
C GLN A 192 15.89 -21.34 -1.66
N SER A 193 16.09 -21.42 -0.34
CA SER A 193 17.10 -20.62 0.35
C SER A 193 18.49 -21.27 0.20
N THR A 194 19.29 -20.76 -0.72
CA THR A 194 20.69 -21.19 -0.97
C THR A 194 21.71 -20.60 0.01
N MET A 195 21.26 -20.05 1.14
CA MET A 195 22.18 -19.51 2.15
C MET A 195 22.80 -20.66 2.95
N PRO A 196 24.14 -20.85 2.91
CA PRO A 196 24.78 -21.89 3.68
C PRO A 196 24.63 -21.55 5.16
N THR A 197 23.89 -22.35 5.91
CA THR A 197 23.83 -22.31 7.37
C THR A 197 25.17 -22.78 7.93
N LYS A 198 26.20 -21.93 7.84
CA LYS A 198 27.46 -22.16 8.55
C LYS A 198 27.17 -22.19 10.05
N GLY A 199 27.26 -23.37 10.64
CA GLY A 199 27.62 -23.53 12.06
C GLY A 199 26.49 -23.73 13.06
N ARG A 200 25.36 -24.37 12.73
CA ARG A 200 24.40 -24.80 13.76
C ARG A 200 24.25 -26.33 13.81
N LEU A 201 25.12 -26.98 14.57
CA LEU A 201 25.08 -28.40 14.95
C LEU A 201 23.99 -28.71 16.00
N THR A 202 22.82 -28.07 15.91
CA THR A 202 21.67 -28.46 16.72
C THR A 202 20.71 -29.22 15.83
N ASN A 203 20.54 -30.51 16.11
CA ASN A 203 19.48 -31.35 15.57
C ASN A 203 18.13 -30.87 16.14
N THR A 204 17.74 -29.64 15.82
CA THR A 204 16.39 -29.13 16.06
C THR A 204 15.48 -29.89 15.12
N THR A 205 14.63 -30.75 15.69
CA THR A 205 13.48 -31.34 15.00
C THR A 205 12.86 -30.27 14.11
N GLU A 206 12.82 -30.50 12.80
CA GLU A 206 12.27 -29.53 11.86
C GLU A 206 10.76 -29.39 12.13
N GLN A 207 10.39 -28.47 13.01
CA GLN A 207 8.99 -28.14 13.26
C GLN A 207 8.39 -27.61 11.96
N THR A 208 7.22 -28.12 11.59
CA THR A 208 6.49 -27.57 10.45
C THR A 208 6.02 -26.15 10.78
N ILE A 209 5.71 -25.35 9.76
CA ILE A 209 5.12 -24.03 10.00
C ILE A 209 3.81 -24.13 10.80
N VAL A 210 3.06 -25.23 10.62
CA VAL A 210 1.80 -25.48 11.34
C VAL A 210 2.07 -25.79 12.81
N ASP A 211 3.12 -26.55 13.13
CA ASP A 211 3.55 -26.80 14.52
C ASP A 211 3.99 -25.50 15.22
N VAL A 212 4.70 -24.64 14.50
CA VAL A 212 5.08 -23.33 15.04
C VAL A 212 3.83 -22.49 15.31
N LEU A 213 2.89 -22.42 14.37
CA LEU A 213 1.64 -21.68 14.56
C LEU A 213 0.80 -22.26 15.71
N SER A 214 0.66 -23.58 15.81
CA SER A 214 -0.10 -24.22 16.88
C SER A 214 0.54 -23.96 18.25
N SER A 215 1.87 -23.97 18.34
CA SER A 215 2.58 -23.62 19.58
C SER A 215 2.37 -22.16 20.00
N GLN A 216 2.31 -21.23 19.04
CA GLN A 216 2.03 -19.81 19.33
C GLN A 216 0.58 -19.60 19.76
N LEU A 217 -0.36 -20.36 19.18
CA LEU A 217 -1.78 -20.31 19.51
C LEU A 217 -2.14 -21.07 20.80
N ALA A 218 -1.19 -21.82 21.39
CA ALA A 218 -1.41 -22.59 22.61
C ALA A 218 -1.69 -21.71 23.85
N ASP A 219 -1.23 -20.45 23.85
CA ASP A 219 -1.56 -19.45 24.88
C ASP A 219 -2.41 -18.33 24.28
N PRO A 220 -3.72 -18.55 24.08
CA PRO A 220 -4.62 -17.54 23.51
C PRO A 220 -4.84 -16.36 24.46
N THR A 221 -4.68 -16.55 25.78
CA THR A 221 -4.96 -15.51 26.78
C THR A 221 -4.03 -14.32 26.58
N ARG A 222 -2.73 -14.58 26.41
CA ARG A 222 -1.75 -13.52 26.13
C ARG A 222 -2.03 -12.80 24.81
N LEU A 223 -2.43 -13.54 23.77
CA LEU A 223 -2.74 -12.98 22.45
C LEU A 223 -3.97 -12.07 22.50
N VAL A 224 -5.03 -12.51 23.19
CA VAL A 224 -6.25 -11.74 23.39
C VAL A 224 -5.98 -10.46 24.19
N GLN A 225 -5.19 -10.55 25.28
CA GLN A 225 -4.82 -9.37 26.07
C GLN A 225 -4.04 -8.35 25.23
N LYS A 226 -3.11 -8.82 24.40
CA LYS A 226 -2.34 -7.95 23.51
C LYS A 226 -3.24 -7.18 22.53
N THR A 227 -4.32 -7.81 22.05
CA THR A 227 -5.31 -7.15 21.17
C THR A 227 -6.32 -6.28 21.92
N ARG A 228 -6.43 -6.39 23.24
CA ARG A 228 -7.37 -5.61 24.07
C ARG A 228 -6.74 -4.40 24.77
N THR A 229 -5.43 -4.22 24.57
CA THR A 229 -4.71 -3.06 25.08
C THR A 229 -4.83 -1.92 24.06
N ALA A 230 -5.46 -0.82 24.47
CA ALA A 230 -5.67 0.35 23.63
C ALA A 230 -4.33 1.01 23.27
N ARG A 231 -4.01 1.04 21.96
CA ARG A 231 -2.80 1.69 21.42
C ARG A 231 -3.18 2.53 20.20
N SER A 232 -2.63 2.21 19.03
CA SER A 232 -2.83 2.97 17.79
C SER A 232 -4.23 2.80 17.19
N CYS A 233 -4.91 1.68 17.49
CA CYS A 233 -6.29 1.45 17.04
C CYS A 233 -7.34 2.08 17.96
N ALA A 234 -6.96 2.55 19.16
CA ALA A 234 -7.87 3.16 20.13
C ALA A 234 -7.19 4.36 20.82
N PRO A 235 -6.87 5.43 20.07
CA PRO A 235 -6.05 6.53 20.57
C PRO A 235 -6.70 7.31 21.72
N LEU A 236 -8.03 7.38 21.77
CA LEU A 236 -8.76 8.10 22.83
C LEU A 236 -8.67 7.42 24.20
N GLN A 237 -8.42 6.11 24.21
CA GLN A 237 -8.32 5.29 25.42
C GLN A 237 -6.91 4.71 25.61
N ALA A 238 -5.90 5.28 24.93
CA ALA A 238 -4.54 4.74 24.88
C ALA A 238 -3.99 4.40 26.28
N GLY A 239 -3.47 3.19 26.44
CA GLY A 239 -2.92 2.68 27.71
C GLY A 239 -3.95 2.00 28.62
N THR A 240 -5.22 1.93 28.24
CA THR A 240 -6.24 1.16 28.98
C THR A 240 -6.41 -0.24 28.39
N GLU A 241 -6.81 -1.19 29.24
CA GLU A 241 -7.24 -2.52 28.82
C GLU A 241 -8.78 -2.58 28.88
N SER A 242 -9.42 -3.02 27.80
CA SER A 242 -10.88 -3.21 27.76
C SER A 242 -11.24 -4.41 26.89
N ALA A 243 -12.28 -5.14 27.30
CA ALA A 243 -12.81 -6.28 26.54
C ALA A 243 -13.41 -5.86 25.18
N ASP A 244 -13.86 -4.61 25.10
CA ASP A 244 -14.58 -4.05 23.94
C ASP A 244 -13.63 -3.43 22.90
N ILE A 245 -12.32 -3.42 23.17
CA ILE A 245 -11.30 -2.85 22.28
C ILE A 245 -10.62 -3.96 21.49
N PHE A 246 -10.44 -3.71 20.19
CA PHE A 246 -9.60 -4.53 19.32
C PHE A 246 -8.48 -3.70 18.68
N ASP A 247 -7.24 -4.01 19.01
CA ASP A 247 -6.01 -3.35 18.57
C ASP A 247 -5.02 -4.35 17.97
N ASP A 248 -4.98 -4.40 16.65
CA ASP A 248 -4.03 -5.22 15.88
C ASP A 248 -2.96 -4.37 15.17
N ALA A 249 -2.58 -3.25 15.77
CA ALA A 249 -1.65 -2.27 15.19
C ALA A 249 -0.32 -2.89 14.70
N ASP A 250 0.20 -3.90 15.41
CA ASP A 250 1.43 -4.60 15.02
C ASP A 250 1.26 -5.36 13.69
N PHE A 251 0.12 -6.04 13.53
CA PHE A 251 -0.19 -6.79 12.31
C PHE A 251 -0.47 -5.85 11.15
N TYR A 252 -1.26 -4.79 11.39
CA TYR A 252 -1.49 -3.72 10.41
C TYR A 252 -0.17 -3.08 9.95
N GLY A 253 0.74 -2.79 10.89
CA GLY A 253 2.04 -2.19 10.59
C GLY A 253 2.92 -3.09 9.72
N LEU A 254 2.91 -4.40 9.97
CA LEU A 254 3.61 -5.39 9.13
C LEU A 254 3.04 -5.42 7.71
N LEU A 255 1.71 -5.48 7.57
CA LEU A 255 1.04 -5.48 6.28
C LEU A 255 1.30 -4.18 5.48
N LEU A 256 1.26 -3.03 6.14
CA LEU A 256 1.53 -1.74 5.52
C LEU A 256 2.99 -1.64 5.06
N LYS A 257 3.92 -2.11 5.89
CA LYS A 257 5.35 -2.15 5.52
C LYS A 257 5.58 -3.01 4.28
N GLU A 258 5.03 -4.23 4.24
CA GLU A 258 5.14 -5.13 3.09
C GLU A 258 4.54 -4.52 1.82
N LEU A 259 3.38 -3.88 1.92
CA LEU A 259 2.74 -3.16 0.81
C LEU A 259 3.64 -2.05 0.25
N LEU A 260 4.28 -1.27 1.13
CA LEU A 260 5.16 -0.17 0.74
C LEU A 260 6.47 -0.67 0.13
N GLU A 261 7.05 -1.74 0.68
CA GLU A 261 8.25 -2.39 0.13
C GLU A 261 7.99 -2.92 -1.28
N ARG A 262 6.90 -3.67 -1.49
CA ARG A 262 6.50 -4.15 -2.82
C ARG A 262 6.33 -3.04 -3.85
N ARG A 263 5.62 -1.95 -3.49
CA ARG A 263 5.43 -0.81 -4.39
C ARG A 263 6.75 -0.13 -4.75
N SER A 264 7.69 -0.07 -3.79
CA SER A 264 9.01 0.51 -4.04
C SER A 264 9.86 -0.34 -5.00
N GLU A 265 9.77 -1.66 -4.90
CA GLU A 265 10.45 -2.60 -5.82
C GLU A 265 9.84 -2.55 -7.24
N GLU A 266 8.52 -2.43 -7.33
CA GLU A 266 7.80 -2.32 -8.61
C GLU A 266 8.12 -1.00 -9.32
N SER A 267 8.24 0.10 -8.57
CA SER A 267 8.64 1.40 -9.12
C SER A 267 10.09 1.43 -9.62
N GLN A 268 10.98 0.61 -9.04
CA GLN A 268 12.39 0.56 -9.44
C GLN A 268 12.65 -0.32 -10.66
N THR A 269 11.83 -1.33 -10.89
CA THR A 269 12.05 -2.32 -11.96
C THR A 269 11.38 -1.96 -13.28
N GLY A 270 10.49 -0.95 -13.30
CA GLY A 270 9.84 -0.44 -14.52
C GLY A 270 8.95 -1.45 -15.28
N ALA A 271 8.90 -2.71 -14.84
CA ALA A 271 8.35 -3.83 -15.60
C ALA A 271 6.82 -4.00 -15.50
N LEU A 272 6.14 -3.25 -14.63
CA LEU A 272 4.70 -3.40 -14.36
C LEU A 272 3.99 -2.07 -14.04
N ALA A 273 4.60 -0.93 -14.39
CA ALA A 273 4.10 0.41 -14.04
C ALA A 273 2.65 0.70 -14.53
N GLY A 274 2.13 -0.08 -15.48
CA GLY A 274 0.76 0.02 -15.98
C GLY A 274 -0.31 -0.83 -15.26
N MET A 275 0.06 -1.76 -14.37
CA MET A 275 -0.91 -2.62 -13.67
C MET A 275 -1.31 -2.10 -12.28
N SER A 276 -1.05 -0.82 -12.00
CA SER A 276 -1.40 -0.17 -10.74
C SER A 276 -2.91 0.02 -10.62
N PHE A 277 -3.63 -1.05 -10.25
CA PHE A 277 -5.10 -1.04 -10.08
C PHE A 277 -5.55 -0.39 -8.76
N ASN A 278 -4.69 0.34 -8.06
CA ASN A 278 -4.99 0.84 -6.72
C ASN A 278 -4.64 2.31 -6.55
N ASN A 279 -5.63 3.16 -6.87
CA ASN A 279 -5.78 4.55 -6.41
C ASN A 279 -6.00 4.60 -4.88
N VAL A 280 -5.04 4.10 -4.09
CA VAL A 280 -4.96 4.48 -2.68
C VAL A 280 -3.89 5.56 -2.57
N PRO A 281 -4.28 6.83 -2.35
CA PRO A 281 -3.35 7.92 -2.10
C PRO A 281 -2.80 7.78 -0.66
N ILE A 282 -2.13 6.67 -0.37
CA ILE A 282 -1.32 6.51 0.86
C ILE A 282 0.06 7.18 0.67
N THR A 283 0.41 7.57 -0.56
CA THR A 283 1.78 7.86 -0.95
C THR A 283 2.22 9.31 -0.79
N SER A 284 1.33 10.31 -0.74
CA SER A 284 1.78 11.71 -0.76
C SER A 284 2.59 12.13 0.46
N HIS A 285 2.35 11.53 1.63
CA HIS A 285 2.99 11.94 2.88
C HIS A 285 4.25 11.12 3.25
N TRP A 286 4.39 9.89 2.75
CA TRP A 286 5.54 9.02 3.08
C TRP A 286 6.54 8.81 1.93
N GLN A 287 6.17 9.01 0.65
CA GLN A 287 7.16 9.01 -0.44
C GLN A 287 8.14 10.18 -0.31
N ALA A 288 7.65 11.37 0.07
CA ALA A 288 8.48 12.55 0.34
C ALA A 288 9.54 12.31 1.44
N ALA A 289 9.22 11.48 2.45
CA ALA A 289 10.15 11.15 3.54
C ALA A 289 11.21 10.11 3.15
N ARG A 290 10.96 9.31 2.10
CA ARG A 290 11.83 8.20 1.67
C ARG A 290 12.68 8.57 0.46
N GLU A 291 12.15 9.36 -0.48
CA GLU A 291 12.92 9.95 -1.59
C GLU A 291 14.03 10.89 -1.10
N ALA A 292 13.83 11.53 0.06
CA ALA A 292 14.85 12.31 0.75
C ALA A 292 16.08 11.48 1.23
N LYS A 293 15.97 10.14 1.28
CA LYS A 293 17.04 9.25 1.79
C LYS A 293 17.74 8.40 0.74
N THR A 294 17.17 8.20 -0.45
CA THR A 294 17.66 7.20 -1.43
C THR A 294 18.27 7.78 -2.70
N HIS A 295 18.07 9.06 -3.02
CA HIS A 295 18.88 9.69 -4.05
C HIS A 295 20.19 10.17 -3.42
N ARG A 296 21.31 9.56 -3.82
CA ARG A 296 22.63 10.21 -3.67
C ARG A 296 22.55 11.52 -4.44
N ALA A 297 22.28 12.59 -3.69
CA ALA A 297 22.11 13.92 -4.25
C ALA A 297 23.37 14.32 -5.02
N ASN A 298 23.19 14.84 -6.23
CA ASN A 298 24.23 15.60 -6.91
C ASN A 298 24.79 16.62 -5.91
N VAL A 299 26.06 16.46 -5.57
CA VAL A 299 26.73 17.30 -4.57
C VAL A 299 26.86 18.70 -5.16
N ASP A 300 26.05 19.64 -4.68
CA ASP A 300 26.14 21.07 -5.01
C ASP A 300 27.51 21.60 -4.52
N VAL A 301 28.48 21.67 -5.44
CA VAL A 301 29.87 22.06 -5.14
C VAL A 301 29.95 23.48 -4.59
N ARG A 302 28.97 24.34 -4.92
CA ARG A 302 28.86 25.73 -4.45
C ARG A 302 28.27 25.83 -3.04
N ALA A 303 27.63 24.76 -2.54
CA ALA A 303 27.19 24.65 -1.15
C ALA A 303 28.33 24.22 -0.21
N SER A 304 29.48 23.77 -0.73
CA SER A 304 30.65 23.51 0.11
C SER A 304 31.23 24.82 0.65
N LYS A 305 31.53 24.86 1.96
CA LYS A 305 32.05 26.03 2.70
C LYS A 305 31.07 27.19 2.92
N GLY A 306 29.76 26.94 2.93
CA GLY A 306 28.77 27.90 3.45
C GLY A 306 28.47 29.11 2.55
N ARG A 307 28.80 29.04 1.25
CA ARG A 307 28.52 30.11 0.27
C ARG A 307 27.06 30.19 -0.19
N LYS A 308 26.22 29.28 0.28
CA LYS A 308 24.77 29.21 0.01
C LYS A 308 24.06 28.97 1.34
N MET A 309 23.08 29.81 1.65
CA MET A 309 22.28 29.68 2.87
C MET A 309 21.48 28.38 2.84
N ARG A 310 21.57 27.59 3.92
CA ARG A 310 20.80 26.37 4.11
C ARG A 310 19.89 26.55 5.31
N TYR A 311 18.59 26.35 5.10
CA TYR A 311 17.60 26.36 6.17
C TYR A 311 17.55 24.97 6.80
N THR A 312 18.61 24.62 7.53
CA THR A 312 18.72 23.35 8.26
C THR A 312 18.79 23.66 9.74
N VAL A 313 17.96 22.97 10.54
CA VAL A 313 17.97 23.14 11.99
C VAL A 313 19.27 22.58 12.55
N HIS A 314 20.04 23.40 13.27
CA HIS A 314 21.27 22.98 13.93
C HIS A 314 20.96 22.59 15.38
N GLU A 315 20.96 21.29 15.69
CA GLU A 315 20.60 20.76 17.02
C GLU A 315 21.39 21.39 18.17
N LYS A 316 22.70 21.66 17.99
CA LYS A 316 23.54 22.31 19.01
C LYS A 316 23.19 23.79 19.25
N LEU A 317 22.55 24.44 18.29
CA LEU A 317 22.13 25.84 18.38
C LEU A 317 20.65 25.97 18.78
N GLN A 318 19.93 24.85 18.84
CA GLN A 318 18.57 24.82 19.33
C GLN A 318 18.57 25.21 20.81
N ASN A 319 17.68 26.12 21.20
CA ASN A 319 17.53 26.62 22.57
C ASN A 319 18.81 27.26 23.15
N TYR A 320 19.68 27.84 22.31
CA TYR A 320 20.93 28.45 22.76
C TYR A 320 20.70 29.65 23.72
N MET A 321 19.66 30.45 23.46
CA MET A 321 19.24 31.54 24.34
C MET A 321 17.71 31.62 24.38
N ALA A 322 17.18 31.99 25.54
CA ALA A 322 15.77 32.37 25.66
C ALA A 322 15.56 33.77 25.04
N PRO A 323 14.43 34.02 24.35
CA PRO A 323 14.08 35.38 23.93
C PRO A 323 13.94 36.29 25.15
N GLU A 324 14.76 37.33 25.21
CA GLU A 324 14.63 38.41 26.20
C GLU A 324 14.06 39.63 25.50
N ASP A 325 12.89 40.08 25.93
CA ASP A 325 12.37 41.36 25.49
C ASP A 325 13.08 42.48 26.29
N ARG A 326 13.97 43.19 25.59
CA ARG A 326 14.65 44.38 26.12
C ARG A 326 14.09 45.65 25.50
N ASN A 327 12.94 45.56 24.83
CA ASN A 327 12.33 46.71 24.22
C ASN A 327 11.82 47.66 25.30
N GLY A 328 12.32 48.90 25.28
CA GLY A 328 11.81 49.97 26.15
C GLY A 328 10.60 50.69 25.56
N TRP A 329 10.24 50.39 24.31
CA TRP A 329 9.13 51.00 23.60
C TRP A 329 7.94 50.06 23.58
N GLN A 330 6.74 50.62 23.64
CA GLN A 330 5.52 49.86 23.41
C GLN A 330 5.26 49.72 21.91
N ASP A 331 4.61 48.63 21.50
CA ASP A 331 4.30 48.33 20.10
C ASP A 331 3.64 49.52 19.37
N ARG A 332 2.72 50.23 20.05
CA ARG A 332 2.06 51.43 19.52
C ARG A 332 3.05 52.53 19.11
N GLN A 333 4.11 52.73 19.88
CA GLN A 333 5.12 53.77 19.61
C GLN A 333 6.01 53.36 18.43
N ALA A 334 6.31 52.07 18.31
CA ALA A 334 7.05 51.54 17.16
C ALA A 334 6.20 51.65 15.89
N ASP A 335 4.93 51.27 15.95
CA ASP A 335 4.00 51.34 14.81
C ASP A 335 3.82 52.77 14.31
N GLU A 336 3.67 53.75 15.21
CA GLU A 336 3.54 55.16 14.86
C GLU A 336 4.83 55.75 14.25
N LEU A 337 6.00 55.31 14.74
CA LEU A 337 7.27 55.68 14.14
C LEU A 337 7.41 55.11 12.72
N PHE A 338 7.12 53.82 12.54
CA PHE A 338 7.30 53.17 11.24
C PHE A 338 6.22 53.55 10.22
N SER A 339 5.02 53.95 10.67
CA SER A 339 3.99 54.50 9.81
C SER A 339 4.27 55.94 9.37
N SER A 340 4.98 56.72 10.18
CA SER A 340 5.37 58.10 9.83
C SER A 340 6.71 58.20 9.09
N LEU A 341 7.48 57.10 9.05
CA LEU A 341 8.77 57.03 8.38
C LEU A 341 8.61 57.23 6.85
N PHE A 342 9.40 58.14 6.28
CA PHE A 342 9.38 58.48 4.84
C PHE A 342 8.08 59.08 4.30
N GLY A 343 7.33 59.78 5.15
CA GLY A 343 6.40 60.81 4.69
C GLY A 343 4.98 60.34 4.35
N GLN A 344 4.54 59.18 4.85
CA GLN A 344 3.12 58.90 4.90
C GLN A 344 2.48 59.73 6.03
N ARG A 345 1.93 60.89 5.65
CA ARG A 345 0.95 61.58 6.50
C ARG A 345 -0.18 60.59 6.75
N ASN A 346 -0.42 60.26 8.02
CA ASN A 346 -1.63 59.54 8.42
C ASN A 346 -2.82 60.22 7.74
N ALA A 347 -3.43 59.57 6.76
CA ALA A 347 -4.74 59.93 6.24
C ALA A 347 -5.80 59.53 7.29
N LEU A 348 -5.67 60.09 8.50
CA LEU A 348 -6.71 60.08 9.51
C LEU A 348 -7.59 61.29 9.23
N ALA A 349 -8.66 61.04 8.49
CA ALA A 349 -9.94 61.74 8.58
C ALA A 349 -9.85 63.25 8.92
N GLU A 350 -9.34 64.05 8.00
CA GLU A 350 -9.83 65.43 7.88
C GLU A 350 -10.95 65.39 6.85
N GLU A 351 -12.17 65.44 7.38
CA GLU A 351 -13.37 65.85 6.66
C GLU A 351 -13.05 67.17 5.93
N GLU A 352 -13.43 67.25 4.65
CA GLU A 352 -13.25 68.45 3.82
C GLU A 352 -13.74 69.70 4.57
N VAL A 353 -12.82 70.57 4.95
CA VAL A 353 -13.15 71.97 5.24
C VAL A 353 -12.24 72.86 4.40
N GLU A 354 -12.93 73.65 3.58
CA GLU A 354 -12.48 74.54 2.52
C GLU A 354 -11.25 75.40 2.84
N ASP A 355 -10.46 75.65 1.78
CA ASP A 355 -9.40 76.64 1.69
C ASP A 355 -9.79 78.00 2.30
N ARG A 356 -9.02 78.45 3.31
CA ARG A 356 -8.79 79.86 3.59
C ARG A 356 -7.34 80.11 4.02
N ASP A 357 -6.73 81.07 3.34
CA ASP A 357 -5.36 81.56 3.50
C ASP A 357 -4.98 82.02 4.93
N SER A 358 -3.66 82.04 5.17
CA SER A 358 -2.91 82.90 6.10
C SER A 358 -2.84 82.49 7.58
N ASP A 359 -1.73 81.89 8.02
CA ASP A 359 -0.62 82.63 8.66
C ASP A 359 0.41 81.67 9.27
N GLU A 360 1.67 82.05 9.10
CA GLU A 360 2.87 81.38 9.59
C GLU A 360 3.01 81.66 11.11
N GLU A 361 2.65 80.69 11.97
CA GLU A 361 3.04 80.72 13.38
C GLU A 361 3.86 79.48 13.78
N ASP A 362 5.01 79.81 14.35
CA ASP A 362 6.07 78.97 14.89
C ASP A 362 5.55 77.94 15.93
N LEU A 363 5.57 76.65 15.56
CA LEU A 363 5.37 75.52 16.47
C LEU A 363 6.67 74.76 16.71
N GLY A 364 7.80 75.47 16.80
CA GLY A 364 9.15 74.93 17.00
C GLY A 364 9.41 74.13 18.28
N GLU A 365 8.46 74.04 19.23
CA GLU A 365 8.72 73.37 20.53
C GLU A 365 7.74 72.27 20.96
N GLN A 366 6.64 71.99 20.24
CA GLN A 366 5.70 70.95 20.68
C GLN A 366 6.02 69.54 20.15
N GLY A 367 6.86 69.40 19.12
CA GLY A 367 7.25 68.09 18.57
C GLY A 367 8.32 67.34 19.39
N LEU A 368 9.05 68.02 20.27
CA LEU A 368 10.20 67.44 20.99
C LEU A 368 9.86 66.81 22.35
N MET A 369 8.63 66.94 22.85
CA MET A 369 8.27 66.46 24.18
C MET A 369 7.74 65.02 24.26
N LEU A 370 7.54 64.33 23.14
CA LEU A 370 6.91 63.00 23.13
C LEU A 370 7.83 61.82 23.47
N PHE A 371 9.16 62.01 23.48
CA PHE A 371 10.13 60.95 23.79
C PHE A 371 10.78 61.09 25.18
N GLY A 372 10.28 61.99 26.02
CA GLY A 372 10.81 62.27 27.36
C GLY A 372 10.07 61.54 28.49
N GLY A 373 10.07 60.21 28.50
CA GLY A 373 9.60 59.42 29.65
C GLY A 373 10.74 59.12 30.63
N LYS A 374 10.63 59.63 31.86
CA LYS A 374 11.57 59.37 32.98
C LYS A 374 11.59 57.88 33.37
N LYS A 375 12.78 57.47 33.86
CA LYS A 375 13.15 56.15 34.41
C LYS A 375 12.13 55.50 35.32
#